data_AF-A0A8J2LP78-F1
#
_entry.id   AF-A0A8J2LP78-F1
#
_cell.length_a   1.000
_cell.length_b   1.000
_cell.length_c   1.000
_cell.angle_alpha   90.00
_cell.angle_beta   90.00
_cell.angle_gamma   90.00
#
_symmetry.space_group_name_H-M   'P 1'
#
loop_
_entity.id
_entity.type
_entity.pdbx_description
1 polymer ?
#
loop_
_entity_poly.entity_id
_entity_poly.type
_entity_poly.pdbx_seq_one_letter_code
_entity_poly.pdbx_strand_id
1 'polypeptide(L)'
;MGPSGFLQALILVLTLSLLPSTFSVVDKTLENDANGEEVVDAVIAKIGSLFGKDYGFFKRLAYVDTRFGTETISTRTFTGGIWYNTEKMFNTTKVSKTLDTMYGKIYHLFGIKWREEISWDDLRKPLYSALALHLYLFEKDPSTEQKGFSQTIAEQANYRKHNLGMDYRHVQIPKADEFVNLVTKFEEAKISCNAKMDLVVVLDGSGSVRPENFEKSKNFVAKLFAQYSIDTTRLGFIVYATYVKVELPLDSGNTAHQIQNIVEEAFFPSGGTNTNGAIKVALNLFKTAKPRPGVPKVLAVFTDGESNQGGLHGYGGVPDIQQARTDGVTTYAVGIGSHTKQSELMEIAQGQSGRVFSLQDFDALLQFFRNLHQQTCGESQQPSFGQVTGDTLKSNEHRLYRFKWGEVTRSFRITLKTTQGLIEVYHGRNRGVNRAWYDDQLWDGENYIEHPDLYKQQDNNMRRRRDDEIISEFNIDKAYEDYEEAPDEFYNSGDGTATASSQRFLFVYVLGLDLVNKYTILVEEVDLLPTTTTTTTTTTTTTTTTPLTTTTTTPIPTTTTTTTTTTTPSTTTEAPTTISIESTKFATTSVPSSFLDSTLGLFRSGACNCAFAKWNVLMVLGVNFAFALFSQ
;
A
#
# COMPACT_ATOMS: atom_id res chain seq x y z
N MET A 1 -40.73 56.55 -22.97
CA MET A 1 -39.47 55.79 -22.86
C MET A 1 -39.25 55.50 -21.38
N GLY A 2 -39.11 54.22 -20.99
CA GLY A 2 -38.65 53.79 -19.65
C GLY A 2 -39.60 54.06 -18.44
N PRO A 3 -39.44 53.33 -17.33
CA PRO A 3 -39.10 51.90 -17.30
C PRO A 3 -39.98 51.12 -16.29
N SER A 4 -40.92 50.34 -16.80
CA SER A 4 -41.59 49.27 -16.04
C SER A 4 -40.78 47.97 -16.16
N GLY A 5 -40.03 47.57 -15.13
CA GLY A 5 -39.16 46.39 -15.25
C GLY A 5 -38.25 46.05 -14.07
N PHE A 6 -38.75 46.10 -12.83
CA PHE A 6 -37.95 45.76 -11.62
C PHE A 6 -38.74 45.04 -10.52
N LEU A 7 -39.55 44.01 -10.86
CA LEU A 7 -40.16 43.13 -9.83
C LEU A 7 -40.49 41.69 -10.27
N GLN A 8 -39.84 41.13 -11.29
CA GLN A 8 -39.97 39.71 -11.69
C GLN A 8 -38.62 39.11 -12.11
N ALA A 9 -37.68 38.98 -11.17
CA ALA A 9 -36.35 38.43 -11.44
C ALA A 9 -35.63 37.81 -10.20
N LEU A 10 -36.36 37.20 -9.25
CA LEU A 10 -35.70 36.56 -8.08
C LEU A 10 -36.35 35.27 -7.52
N ILE A 11 -37.18 34.58 -8.29
CA ILE A 11 -37.38 33.12 -8.14
C ILE A 11 -37.32 32.51 -9.54
N LEU A 12 -36.14 32.02 -9.93
CA LEU A 12 -36.05 31.02 -10.99
C LEU A 12 -34.85 30.10 -10.76
N VAL A 13 -35.13 29.00 -10.07
CA VAL A 13 -34.53 27.67 -10.31
C VAL A 13 -33.01 27.68 -10.51
N LEU A 14 -32.28 27.76 -9.38
CA LEU A 14 -30.94 27.21 -9.29
C LEU A 14 -31.03 25.67 -9.27
N THR A 15 -31.47 25.07 -10.38
CA THR A 15 -31.09 23.68 -10.67
C THR A 15 -29.60 23.69 -10.95
N LEU A 16 -28.83 23.59 -9.86
CA LEU A 16 -27.49 23.02 -9.94
C LEU A 16 -27.70 21.62 -10.52
N SER A 17 -27.48 21.49 -11.82
CA SER A 17 -27.47 20.19 -12.46
C SER A 17 -26.36 19.40 -11.78
N LEU A 18 -26.75 18.38 -11.01
CA LEU A 18 -25.88 17.28 -10.67
C LEU A 18 -25.51 16.59 -11.99
N LEU A 19 -24.52 17.17 -12.68
CA LEU A 19 -23.65 16.40 -13.54
C LEU A 19 -23.17 15.23 -12.67
N PRO A 20 -23.40 13.97 -13.06
CA PRO A 20 -22.79 12.86 -12.34
C PRO A 20 -21.30 13.14 -12.31
N SER A 21 -20.71 13.12 -11.11
CA SER A 21 -19.28 13.31 -10.92
C SER A 21 -18.56 12.34 -11.83
N THR A 22 -17.93 12.86 -12.88
CA THR A 22 -17.30 12.03 -13.91
C THR A 22 -16.11 11.34 -13.28
N PHE A 23 -16.27 10.05 -12.95
CA PHE A 23 -15.23 9.19 -12.36
C PHE A 23 -13.90 9.44 -13.05
N SER A 24 -13.00 10.16 -12.38
CA SER A 24 -11.81 10.72 -13.01
C SER A 24 -10.59 10.00 -12.46
N VAL A 25 -10.16 8.97 -13.20
CA VAL A 25 -8.91 8.27 -12.93
C VAL A 25 -7.77 9.30 -12.89
N VAL A 26 -7.08 9.38 -11.76
CA VAL A 26 -5.93 10.27 -11.57
C VAL A 26 -4.66 9.44 -11.62
N ASP A 27 -3.74 9.84 -12.50
CA ASP A 27 -2.46 9.19 -12.70
C ASP A 27 -1.36 10.24 -12.86
N LYS A 28 -0.86 10.73 -11.73
CA LYS A 28 0.23 11.72 -11.68
C LYS A 28 1.54 11.17 -12.25
N THR A 29 1.64 9.86 -12.51
CA THR A 29 2.80 9.30 -13.21
C THR A 29 2.84 9.69 -14.69
N LEU A 30 1.72 10.15 -15.24
CA LEU A 30 1.55 10.67 -16.61
C LEU A 30 1.40 12.21 -16.67
N GLU A 31 1.40 12.90 -15.52
CA GLU A 31 1.39 14.36 -15.44
C GLU A 31 2.81 14.94 -15.60
N ASN A 32 2.94 16.07 -16.31
CA ASN A 32 4.23 16.75 -16.48
C ASN A 32 4.72 17.33 -15.14
N ASP A 33 5.99 17.13 -14.82
CA ASP A 33 6.70 17.68 -13.65
C ASP A 33 6.15 17.20 -12.28
N ALA A 34 5.26 16.21 -12.26
CA ALA A 34 4.81 15.58 -11.03
C ALA A 34 5.98 14.96 -10.24
N ASN A 35 5.96 15.11 -8.92
CA ASN A 35 7.11 14.84 -8.05
C ASN A 35 6.67 14.42 -6.64
N GLY A 36 7.62 13.94 -5.84
CA GLY A 36 7.42 13.44 -4.48
C GLY A 36 7.41 11.91 -4.37
N GLU A 37 7.58 11.41 -3.15
CA GLU A 37 7.75 9.97 -2.88
C GLU A 37 6.51 9.13 -3.27
N GLU A 38 5.29 9.66 -3.08
CA GLU A 38 4.04 9.00 -3.51
C GLU A 38 4.00 8.75 -5.04
N VAL A 39 4.53 9.68 -5.83
CA VAL A 39 4.60 9.57 -7.30
C VAL A 39 5.65 8.55 -7.72
N VAL A 40 6.79 8.50 -7.02
CA VAL A 40 7.84 7.50 -7.24
C VAL A 40 7.35 6.09 -6.93
N ASP A 41 6.62 5.92 -5.82
CA ASP A 41 6.07 4.62 -5.44
C ASP A 41 4.97 4.17 -6.40
N ALA A 42 4.14 5.09 -6.92
CA ALA A 42 3.18 4.78 -7.97
C ALA A 42 3.85 4.35 -9.28
N VAL A 43 4.95 5.00 -9.69
CA VAL A 43 5.74 4.59 -10.87
C VAL A 43 6.38 3.21 -10.68
N ILE A 44 7.03 2.98 -9.53
CA ILE A 44 7.69 1.70 -9.23
C ILE A 44 6.66 0.57 -9.16
N ALA A 45 5.47 0.81 -8.59
CA ALA A 45 4.38 -0.15 -8.57
C ALA A 45 3.82 -0.47 -9.97
N LYS A 46 3.88 0.48 -10.93
CA LYS A 46 3.49 0.25 -12.34
C LYS A 46 4.52 -0.57 -13.11
N ILE A 47 5.81 -0.26 -12.96
CA ILE A 47 6.88 -0.83 -13.81
C ILE A 47 7.57 -2.06 -13.20
N GLY A 48 7.33 -2.38 -11.93
CA GLY A 48 8.04 -3.44 -11.20
C GLY A 48 7.89 -4.86 -11.75
N SER A 49 6.95 -5.11 -12.67
CA SER A 49 6.79 -6.39 -13.39
C SER A 49 7.49 -6.44 -14.76
N LEU A 50 7.92 -5.28 -15.31
CA LEU A 50 8.66 -5.23 -16.59
C LEU A 50 10.12 -5.66 -16.43
N PHE A 51 10.71 -5.35 -15.28
CA PHE A 51 12.15 -5.39 -15.06
C PHE A 51 12.53 -6.39 -13.95
N GLY A 52 13.75 -6.91 -14.02
CA GLY A 52 14.30 -7.79 -12.98
C GLY A 52 14.41 -7.09 -11.61
N LYS A 53 14.63 -7.88 -10.55
CA LYS A 53 14.61 -7.41 -9.15
C LYS A 53 15.45 -6.13 -8.94
N ASP A 54 14.75 -5.03 -8.63
CA ASP A 54 15.34 -3.69 -8.45
C ASP A 54 16.09 -3.52 -7.12
N TYR A 55 15.63 -4.20 -6.06
CA TYR A 55 16.14 -4.07 -4.69
C TYR A 55 16.23 -2.61 -4.17
N GLY A 56 15.33 -1.74 -4.65
CA GLY A 56 15.25 -0.33 -4.27
C GLY A 56 16.19 0.60 -5.06
N PHE A 57 16.95 0.10 -6.03
CA PHE A 57 17.90 0.91 -6.80
C PHE A 57 17.23 2.09 -7.51
N PHE A 58 16.08 1.90 -8.16
CA PHE A 58 15.37 2.99 -8.83
C PHE A 58 14.75 4.00 -7.87
N LYS A 59 14.30 3.59 -6.68
CA LYS A 59 13.89 4.54 -5.63
C LYS A 59 15.08 5.35 -5.09
N ARG A 60 16.25 4.72 -4.97
CA ARG A 60 17.52 5.38 -4.58
C ARG A 60 18.02 6.35 -5.65
N LEU A 61 17.93 6.00 -6.93
CA LEU A 61 18.23 6.93 -8.03
C LEU A 61 17.34 8.17 -7.96
N ALA A 62 16.02 7.99 -7.86
CA ALA A 62 15.08 9.10 -7.70
C ALA A 62 15.40 9.98 -6.47
N TYR A 63 15.73 9.38 -5.32
CA TYR A 63 16.13 10.14 -4.13
C TYR A 63 17.45 10.89 -4.30
N VAL A 64 18.50 10.22 -4.78
CA VAL A 64 19.87 10.77 -4.85
C VAL A 64 19.99 11.83 -5.94
N ASP A 65 19.41 11.59 -7.11
CA ASP A 65 19.63 12.41 -8.29
C ASP A 65 18.72 13.65 -8.30
N THR A 66 17.45 13.55 -7.86
CA THR A 66 16.47 14.66 -7.94
C THR A 66 15.63 14.90 -6.67
N ARG A 67 15.84 14.16 -5.56
CA ARG A 67 14.93 14.12 -4.40
C ARG A 67 13.48 13.82 -4.80
N PHE A 68 13.27 12.77 -5.59
CA PHE A 68 11.96 12.42 -6.13
C PHE A 68 11.36 13.53 -7.03
N GLY A 69 12.21 14.32 -7.70
CA GLY A 69 11.81 15.41 -8.60
C GLY A 69 11.70 16.80 -7.96
N THR A 70 11.98 16.97 -6.66
CA THR A 70 11.85 18.29 -6.01
C THR A 70 13.10 19.18 -6.12
N GLU A 71 14.29 18.61 -6.33
CA GLU A 71 15.52 19.37 -6.61
C GLU A 71 15.70 19.55 -8.13
N THR A 72 15.72 20.81 -8.59
CA THR A 72 15.89 21.13 -10.02
C THR A 72 17.35 21.08 -10.45
N ILE A 73 17.73 20.04 -11.19
CA ILE A 73 19.07 19.91 -11.78
C ILE A 73 19.26 21.00 -12.85
N SER A 74 19.98 22.07 -12.48
CA SER A 74 20.19 23.26 -13.32
C SER A 74 21.15 22.99 -14.49
N THR A 75 20.65 22.32 -15.54
CA THR A 75 21.39 22.06 -16.78
C THR A 75 20.51 22.24 -18.01
N ARG A 76 21.11 22.64 -19.14
CA ARG A 76 20.42 22.83 -20.43
C ARG A 76 19.95 21.52 -21.09
N THR A 77 20.29 20.36 -20.52
CA THR A 77 20.10 19.02 -21.09
C THR A 77 19.10 18.19 -20.28
N PHE A 78 18.33 18.81 -19.40
CA PHE A 78 17.30 18.18 -18.57
C PHE A 78 15.95 18.84 -18.84
N THR A 79 15.02 18.10 -19.46
CA THR A 79 13.65 18.59 -19.75
C THR A 79 12.73 18.51 -18.55
N GLY A 80 13.01 17.64 -17.58
CA GLY A 80 12.24 17.45 -16.34
C GLY A 80 12.08 15.96 -16.01
N GLY A 81 11.05 15.63 -15.24
CA GLY A 81 10.80 14.27 -14.74
C GLY A 81 11.58 13.95 -13.46
N ILE A 82 11.43 12.72 -12.96
CA ILE A 82 12.03 12.32 -11.67
C ILE A 82 13.36 11.58 -11.87
N TRP A 83 13.46 10.71 -12.88
CA TRP A 83 14.68 9.95 -13.15
C TRP A 83 15.54 10.68 -14.19
N TYR A 84 16.80 10.96 -13.85
CA TYR A 84 17.65 11.79 -14.70
C TYR A 84 18.07 11.07 -15.98
N ASN A 85 17.63 11.62 -17.10
CA ASN A 85 17.98 11.22 -18.45
C ASN A 85 18.73 12.35 -19.15
N THR A 86 19.57 11.99 -20.12
CA THR A 86 20.08 12.93 -21.13
C THR A 86 19.48 12.59 -22.49
N GLU A 87 19.41 13.57 -23.40
CA GLU A 87 18.91 13.37 -24.76
C GLU A 87 19.64 12.22 -25.49
N LYS A 88 20.94 12.06 -25.25
CA LYS A 88 21.75 10.93 -25.75
C LYS A 88 21.28 9.58 -25.19
N MET A 89 20.99 9.51 -23.89
CA MET A 89 20.47 8.29 -23.26
C MET A 89 19.12 7.92 -23.86
N PHE A 90 18.19 8.88 -23.90
CA PHE A 90 16.86 8.70 -24.48
C PHE A 90 16.93 8.25 -25.95
N ASN A 91 17.69 8.94 -26.80
CA ASN A 91 17.87 8.57 -28.20
C ASN A 91 18.45 7.15 -28.39
N THR A 92 19.26 6.66 -27.44
CA THR A 92 19.71 5.25 -27.45
C THR A 92 18.51 4.29 -27.28
N THR A 93 17.58 4.60 -26.37
CA THR A 93 16.33 3.83 -26.16
C THR A 93 15.31 3.92 -27.31
N LYS A 94 15.58 4.73 -28.33
CA LYS A 94 14.72 4.85 -29.53
C LYS A 94 15.21 4.00 -30.70
N VAL A 95 16.50 3.62 -30.71
CA VAL A 95 17.16 2.97 -31.86
C VAL A 95 17.75 1.59 -31.57
N SER A 96 17.86 1.18 -30.29
CA SER A 96 18.34 -0.16 -29.95
C SER A 96 17.35 -1.25 -30.38
N LYS A 97 17.94 -2.37 -30.85
CA LYS A 97 17.26 -3.65 -31.12
C LYS A 97 17.29 -4.61 -29.93
N THR A 98 18.25 -4.47 -29.01
CA THR A 98 18.33 -5.28 -27.77
C THR A 98 17.05 -5.15 -26.95
N LEU A 99 16.38 -4.01 -27.08
CA LEU A 99 15.16 -3.63 -26.39
C LEU A 99 13.87 -4.08 -27.10
N ASP A 100 13.93 -4.79 -28.24
CA ASP A 100 12.73 -5.16 -29.02
C ASP A 100 11.67 -5.90 -28.19
N THR A 101 12.09 -6.88 -27.38
CA THR A 101 11.21 -7.59 -26.42
C THR A 101 10.62 -6.63 -25.37
N MET A 102 11.40 -5.65 -24.90
CA MET A 102 10.99 -4.74 -23.85
C MET A 102 9.98 -3.69 -24.35
N TYR A 103 10.10 -3.20 -25.59
CA TYR A 103 9.05 -2.36 -26.18
C TYR A 103 7.73 -3.13 -26.31
N GLY A 104 7.77 -4.43 -26.63
CA GLY A 104 6.60 -5.32 -26.62
C GLY A 104 5.95 -5.40 -25.24
N LYS A 105 6.73 -5.67 -24.19
CA LYS A 105 6.23 -5.69 -22.79
C LYS A 105 5.63 -4.34 -22.37
N ILE A 106 6.27 -3.21 -22.71
CA ILE A 106 5.78 -1.84 -22.47
C ILE A 106 4.45 -1.58 -23.18
N TYR A 107 4.32 -2.02 -24.44
CA TYR A 107 3.07 -1.91 -25.20
C TYR A 107 1.95 -2.75 -24.59
N HIS A 108 2.23 -3.98 -24.17
CA HIS A 108 1.24 -4.85 -23.54
C HIS A 108 0.74 -4.35 -22.17
N LEU A 109 1.60 -3.77 -21.32
CA LEU A 109 1.19 -3.27 -20.01
C LEU A 109 0.59 -1.85 -20.02
N PHE A 110 1.04 -0.97 -20.93
CA PHE A 110 0.67 0.46 -20.91
C PHE A 110 0.05 0.99 -22.21
N GLY A 111 0.02 0.21 -23.29
CA GLY A 111 -0.43 0.66 -24.61
C GLY A 111 0.54 1.59 -25.34
N ILE A 112 1.72 1.86 -24.78
CA ILE A 112 2.70 2.83 -25.28
C ILE A 112 3.54 2.24 -26.42
N LYS A 113 3.54 2.85 -27.61
CA LYS A 113 4.51 2.51 -28.66
C LYS A 113 5.78 3.35 -28.49
N TRP A 114 6.74 2.82 -27.74
CA TRP A 114 7.88 3.58 -27.23
C TRP A 114 8.71 4.29 -28.31
N ARG A 115 8.91 3.67 -29.49
CA ARG A 115 9.73 4.25 -30.57
C ARG A 115 8.96 5.26 -31.41
N GLU A 116 7.65 5.08 -31.53
CA GLU A 116 6.77 5.78 -32.45
C GLU A 116 6.11 7.02 -31.81
N GLU A 117 5.72 6.94 -30.53
CA GLU A 117 4.82 7.91 -29.89
C GLU A 117 5.51 8.82 -28.86
N ILE A 118 6.55 8.35 -28.15
CA ILE A 118 7.18 9.11 -27.05
C ILE A 118 8.22 10.11 -27.55
N SER A 119 8.11 11.38 -27.17
CA SER A 119 9.10 12.43 -27.48
C SER A 119 10.12 12.67 -26.34
N TRP A 120 11.07 13.59 -26.54
CA TRP A 120 12.02 14.01 -25.50
C TRP A 120 11.39 14.94 -24.44
N ASP A 121 10.34 15.69 -24.80
CA ASP A 121 9.59 16.54 -23.86
C ASP A 121 8.65 15.71 -22.97
N ASP A 122 8.20 14.55 -23.47
CA ASP A 122 7.37 13.59 -22.73
C ASP A 122 8.07 13.01 -21.49
N LEU A 123 9.40 13.04 -21.42
CA LEU A 123 10.16 12.60 -20.24
C LEU A 123 9.95 13.50 -19.01
N ARG A 124 9.23 14.63 -19.13
CA ARG A 124 8.68 15.37 -17.98
C ARG A 124 7.69 14.55 -17.16
N LYS A 125 7.12 13.49 -17.72
CA LYS A 125 6.18 12.58 -17.05
C LYS A 125 6.95 11.52 -16.28
N PRO A 126 6.72 11.33 -14.96
CA PRO A 126 7.48 10.42 -14.12
C PRO A 126 7.64 9.00 -14.67
N LEU A 127 6.55 8.38 -15.16
CA LEU A 127 6.56 7.04 -15.73
C LEU A 127 7.53 6.94 -16.92
N TYR A 128 7.52 7.94 -17.80
CA TYR A 128 8.34 7.94 -19.01
C TYR A 128 9.82 8.24 -18.69
N SER A 129 10.11 9.08 -17.69
CA SER A 129 11.48 9.27 -17.18
C SER A 129 12.06 7.98 -16.59
N ALA A 130 11.25 7.18 -15.88
CA ALA A 130 11.65 5.89 -15.34
C ALA A 130 11.88 4.85 -16.45
N LEU A 131 10.93 4.72 -17.39
CA LEU A 131 11.04 3.80 -18.52
C LEU A 131 12.28 4.11 -19.38
N ALA A 132 12.56 5.39 -19.66
CA ALA A 132 13.75 5.78 -20.40
C ALA A 132 15.05 5.38 -19.68
N LEU A 133 15.13 5.56 -18.35
CA LEU A 133 16.33 5.19 -17.59
C LEU A 133 16.48 3.66 -17.47
N HIS A 134 15.38 2.92 -17.24
CA HIS A 134 15.38 1.46 -17.26
C HIS A 134 15.83 0.90 -18.62
N LEU A 135 15.25 1.39 -19.72
CA LEU A 135 15.62 0.97 -21.08
C LEU A 135 17.09 1.30 -21.38
N TYR A 136 17.61 2.44 -20.93
CA TYR A 136 19.03 2.78 -21.10
C TYR A 136 19.96 1.85 -20.31
N LEU A 137 19.61 1.52 -19.07
CA LEU A 137 20.40 0.62 -18.23
C LEU A 137 20.33 -0.84 -18.72
N PHE A 138 19.17 -1.30 -19.17
CA PHE A 138 19.00 -2.60 -19.83
C PHE A 138 19.87 -2.69 -21.09
N GLU A 139 19.93 -1.66 -21.92
CA GLU A 139 20.83 -1.59 -23.08
C GLU A 139 22.33 -1.64 -22.72
N LYS A 140 22.72 -1.30 -21.48
CA LYS A 140 24.10 -1.48 -20.99
C LYS A 140 24.35 -2.87 -20.42
N ASP A 141 23.39 -3.41 -19.68
CA ASP A 141 23.48 -4.72 -19.07
C ASP A 141 22.12 -5.45 -19.17
N PRO A 142 21.86 -6.16 -20.29
CA PRO A 142 20.64 -6.95 -20.45
C PRO A 142 20.53 -8.08 -19.41
N SER A 143 21.63 -8.46 -18.75
CA SER A 143 21.60 -9.51 -17.73
C SER A 143 20.91 -9.05 -16.43
N THR A 144 20.62 -7.75 -16.27
CA THR A 144 19.76 -7.23 -15.22
C THR A 144 18.31 -7.72 -15.30
N GLU A 145 17.83 -8.20 -16.47
CA GLU A 145 16.50 -8.81 -16.58
C GLU A 145 16.39 -10.09 -15.75
N GLN A 146 17.41 -10.96 -15.86
CA GLN A 146 17.43 -12.28 -15.21
C GLN A 146 18.05 -12.24 -13.80
N LYS A 147 19.08 -11.40 -13.59
CA LYS A 147 19.79 -11.30 -12.31
C LYS A 147 19.17 -10.29 -11.34
N GLY A 148 18.41 -9.32 -11.87
CA GLY A 148 18.14 -8.06 -11.18
C GLY A 148 19.38 -7.16 -11.10
N PHE A 149 19.28 -6.09 -10.31
CA PHE A 149 20.40 -5.25 -9.92
C PHE A 149 21.12 -5.87 -8.70
N SER A 150 22.31 -5.39 -8.33
CA SER A 150 22.87 -5.77 -7.02
C SER A 150 21.99 -5.23 -5.89
N GLN A 151 21.95 -5.98 -4.80
CA GLN A 151 21.32 -5.58 -3.54
C GLN A 151 22.16 -4.54 -2.80
N THR A 152 23.49 -4.55 -3.00
CA THR A 152 24.41 -3.76 -2.19
C THR A 152 24.52 -2.32 -2.64
N ILE A 153 24.43 -1.39 -1.69
CA ILE A 153 24.51 0.06 -1.95
C ILE A 153 25.84 0.43 -2.64
N ALA A 154 26.93 -0.27 -2.27
CA ALA A 154 28.25 -0.08 -2.86
C ALA A 154 28.34 -0.56 -4.32
N GLU A 155 27.74 -1.72 -4.65
CA GLU A 155 27.72 -2.20 -6.03
C GLU A 155 26.69 -1.46 -6.88
N GLN A 156 25.54 -1.07 -6.33
CA GLN A 156 24.61 -0.12 -6.97
C GLN A 156 25.33 1.20 -7.32
N ALA A 157 26.15 1.73 -6.41
CA ALA A 157 26.96 2.93 -6.67
C ALA A 157 28.01 2.71 -7.78
N ASN A 158 28.67 1.54 -7.79
CA ASN A 158 29.65 1.18 -8.83
C ASN A 158 29.01 0.91 -10.20
N TYR A 159 27.86 0.24 -10.24
CA TYR A 159 27.05 0.01 -11.44
C TYR A 159 26.57 1.35 -12.02
N ARG A 160 26.01 2.24 -11.18
CA ARG A 160 25.64 3.62 -11.54
C ARG A 160 26.84 4.40 -12.10
N LYS A 161 27.99 4.33 -11.44
CA LYS A 161 29.25 4.95 -11.90
C LYS A 161 29.71 4.41 -13.27
N HIS A 162 29.59 3.10 -13.50
CA HIS A 162 29.99 2.46 -14.75
C HIS A 162 29.05 2.83 -15.91
N ASN A 163 27.75 2.69 -15.72
CA ASN A 163 26.75 2.80 -16.79
C ASN A 163 26.25 4.22 -17.07
N LEU A 164 26.28 5.11 -16.06
CA LEU A 164 25.77 6.49 -16.16
C LEU A 164 26.88 7.56 -15.99
N GLY A 165 28.00 7.21 -15.37
CA GLY A 165 29.03 8.19 -14.96
C GLY A 165 29.70 8.96 -16.11
N MET A 166 29.74 8.43 -17.34
CA MET A 166 30.21 9.19 -18.50
C MET A 166 29.19 10.21 -19.00
N ASP A 167 27.89 9.91 -18.91
CA ASP A 167 26.82 10.80 -19.35
C ASP A 167 26.54 11.88 -18.31
N TYR A 168 26.69 11.56 -17.02
CA TYR A 168 26.49 12.48 -15.90
C TYR A 168 27.72 13.40 -15.65
N ARG A 169 28.83 13.22 -16.39
CA ARG A 169 30.14 13.85 -16.10
C ARG A 169 30.19 15.37 -16.08
N HIS A 170 29.18 16.04 -16.65
CA HIS A 170 29.05 17.49 -16.78
C HIS A 170 27.84 18.05 -16.01
N VAL A 171 27.22 17.22 -15.16
CA VAL A 171 25.96 17.52 -14.45
C VAL A 171 26.24 17.52 -12.95
N GLN A 172 25.52 18.33 -12.17
CA GLN A 172 25.63 18.39 -10.71
C GLN A 172 24.89 17.23 -10.02
N ILE A 173 25.17 16.00 -10.42
CA ILE A 173 24.58 14.79 -9.85
C ILE A 173 25.61 14.09 -8.94
N PRO A 174 25.24 13.62 -7.73
CA PRO A 174 26.16 13.01 -6.79
C PRO A 174 27.06 11.90 -7.36
N LYS A 175 28.32 11.86 -6.91
CA LYS A 175 29.29 10.81 -7.28
C LYS A 175 28.97 9.47 -6.62
N ALA A 176 29.79 8.43 -6.85
CA ALA A 176 29.52 7.09 -6.32
C ALA A 176 29.68 7.00 -4.79
N ASP A 177 30.75 7.59 -4.27
CA ASP A 177 31.02 7.80 -2.86
C ASP A 177 29.92 8.66 -2.19
N GLU A 178 29.45 9.69 -2.88
CA GLU A 178 28.36 10.54 -2.41
C GLU A 178 27.00 9.82 -2.44
N PHE A 179 26.73 9.02 -3.47
CA PHE A 179 25.55 8.14 -3.56
C PHE A 179 25.51 7.17 -2.38
N VAL A 180 26.62 6.50 -2.03
CA VAL A 180 26.65 5.61 -0.85
C VAL A 180 26.31 6.37 0.42
N ASN A 181 26.87 7.57 0.61
CA ASN A 181 26.61 8.41 1.78
C ASN A 181 25.16 8.93 1.84
N LEU A 182 24.57 9.31 0.71
CA LEU A 182 23.18 9.78 0.62
C LEU A 182 22.18 8.64 0.77
N VAL A 183 22.43 7.48 0.16
CA VAL A 183 21.57 6.29 0.31
C VAL A 183 21.65 5.74 1.74
N THR A 184 22.82 5.69 2.37
CA THR A 184 22.91 5.23 3.78
C THR A 184 22.09 6.15 4.70
N LYS A 185 22.21 7.47 4.54
CA LYS A 185 21.37 8.45 5.27
C LYS A 185 19.88 8.30 4.95
N PHE A 186 19.52 7.92 3.73
CA PHE A 186 18.14 7.63 3.35
C PHE A 186 17.64 6.36 4.05
N GLU A 187 18.30 5.21 3.88
CA GLU A 187 17.92 3.92 4.51
C GLU A 187 17.79 4.04 6.03
N GLU A 188 18.69 4.77 6.71
CA GLU A 188 18.65 4.98 8.16
C GLU A 188 17.72 6.10 8.65
N ALA A 189 17.23 6.99 7.77
CA ALA A 189 16.29 8.03 8.17
C ALA A 189 14.95 7.44 8.59
N LYS A 190 14.47 7.83 9.78
CA LYS A 190 13.24 7.29 10.39
C LYS A 190 12.04 7.35 9.43
N ILE A 191 11.35 6.22 9.33
CA ILE A 191 10.13 6.02 8.56
C ILE A 191 9.05 5.65 9.57
N SER A 192 7.98 6.42 9.71
CA SER A 192 6.92 6.07 10.65
C SER A 192 5.90 5.15 10.00
N CYS A 193 5.98 3.84 10.26
CA CYS A 193 4.85 2.96 9.96
C CYS A 193 3.76 3.13 11.03
N ASN A 194 2.74 3.91 10.70
CA ASN A 194 1.56 4.09 11.54
C ASN A 194 0.41 3.13 11.15
N ALA A 195 0.61 2.27 10.15
CA ALA A 195 -0.35 1.25 9.75
C ALA A 195 -0.68 0.29 10.92
N LYS A 196 -1.85 -0.33 10.83
CA LYS A 196 -2.43 -1.15 11.88
C LYS A 196 -2.25 -2.62 11.47
N MET A 197 -1.30 -3.31 12.09
CA MET A 197 -0.95 -4.72 11.77
C MET A 197 -0.54 -5.51 13.02
N ASP A 198 -0.64 -6.83 12.97
CA ASP A 198 0.09 -7.73 13.88
C ASP A 198 1.35 -8.20 13.14
N LEU A 199 2.54 -7.77 13.57
CA LEU A 199 3.83 -8.16 12.98
C LEU A 199 4.60 -9.08 13.93
N VAL A 200 4.88 -10.30 13.47
CA VAL A 200 5.78 -11.25 14.16
C VAL A 200 7.05 -11.42 13.35
N VAL A 201 8.21 -11.23 13.99
CA VAL A 201 9.51 -11.59 13.43
C VAL A 201 10.00 -12.90 14.05
N VAL A 202 10.40 -13.83 13.20
CA VAL A 202 11.04 -15.10 13.54
C VAL A 202 12.50 -15.01 13.10
N LEU A 203 13.44 -15.09 14.05
CA LEU A 203 14.87 -14.86 13.83
C LEU A 203 15.70 -16.12 14.09
N ASP A 204 16.48 -16.51 13.09
CA ASP A 204 17.41 -17.64 13.17
C ASP A 204 18.61 -17.29 14.05
N GLY A 205 18.86 -18.16 15.04
CA GLY A 205 20.01 -18.14 15.93
C GLY A 205 20.73 -19.49 15.98
N SER A 206 20.62 -20.29 14.92
CA SER A 206 21.27 -21.59 14.77
C SER A 206 22.81 -21.50 14.66
N GLY A 207 23.47 -22.65 14.66
CA GLY A 207 24.93 -22.75 14.67
C GLY A 207 25.61 -22.22 13.40
N SER A 208 24.93 -22.22 12.26
CA SER A 208 25.42 -21.68 10.98
C SER A 208 25.56 -20.15 11.02
N VAL A 209 24.59 -19.46 11.63
CA VAL A 209 24.52 -18.00 11.77
C VAL A 209 25.79 -17.44 12.42
N ARG A 210 26.21 -18.02 13.56
CA ARG A 210 27.27 -17.56 14.49
C ARG A 210 26.89 -16.30 15.30
N PRO A 211 27.52 -16.07 16.47
CA PRO A 211 27.16 -14.97 17.36
C PRO A 211 27.24 -13.57 16.71
N GLU A 212 28.29 -13.30 15.93
CA GLU A 212 28.52 -11.99 15.31
C GLU A 212 27.40 -11.57 14.35
N ASN A 213 26.92 -12.52 13.54
CA ASN A 213 25.83 -12.28 12.60
C ASN A 213 24.46 -12.29 13.28
N PHE A 214 24.27 -13.12 14.32
CA PHE A 214 23.06 -13.06 15.15
C PHE A 214 22.91 -11.68 15.81
N GLU A 215 24.01 -11.08 16.23
CA GLU A 215 24.01 -9.71 16.75
C GLU A 215 23.65 -8.68 15.67
N LYS A 216 24.19 -8.79 14.44
CA LYS A 216 23.74 -7.96 13.30
C LYS A 216 22.23 -8.10 13.05
N SER A 217 21.72 -9.34 13.07
CA SER A 217 20.30 -9.65 12.92
C SER A 217 19.43 -9.05 14.02
N LYS A 218 19.80 -9.17 15.29
CA LYS A 218 19.12 -8.51 16.41
C LYS A 218 19.06 -6.99 16.23
N ASN A 219 20.20 -6.36 15.93
CA ASN A 219 20.28 -4.92 15.73
C ASN A 219 19.44 -4.45 14.53
N PHE A 220 19.32 -5.25 13.47
CA PHE A 220 18.37 -5.01 12.39
C PHE A 220 16.91 -5.08 12.88
N VAL A 221 16.52 -6.11 13.63
CA VAL A 221 15.14 -6.26 14.15
C VAL A 221 14.79 -5.14 15.14
N ALA A 222 15.72 -4.71 15.98
CA ALA A 222 15.55 -3.55 16.86
C ALA A 222 15.30 -2.27 16.05
N LYS A 223 16.18 -1.95 15.09
CA LYS A 223 16.01 -0.82 14.15
C LYS A 223 14.67 -0.90 13.39
N LEU A 224 14.24 -2.09 12.98
CA LEU A 224 12.97 -2.32 12.27
C LEU A 224 11.78 -2.00 13.18
N PHE A 225 11.73 -2.58 14.38
CA PHE A 225 10.68 -2.34 15.36
C PHE A 225 10.56 -0.87 15.77
N ALA A 226 11.67 -0.12 15.81
CA ALA A 226 11.67 1.32 16.10
C ALA A 226 10.96 2.21 15.06
N GLN A 227 10.60 1.66 13.89
CA GLN A 227 9.83 2.34 12.85
C GLN A 227 8.31 2.27 13.05
N TYR A 228 7.81 1.24 13.73
CA TYR A 228 6.37 0.99 13.86
C TYR A 228 5.80 1.72 15.09
N SER A 229 4.63 2.32 14.92
CA SER A 229 3.88 2.86 16.06
C SER A 229 3.22 1.72 16.85
N ILE A 230 3.64 1.54 18.10
CA ILE A 230 3.03 0.55 19.01
C ILE A 230 1.59 0.90 19.42
N ASP A 231 1.11 2.12 19.10
CA ASP A 231 -0.31 2.50 19.21
C ASP A 231 -1.20 1.65 18.29
N THR A 232 -0.68 1.27 17.10
CA THR A 232 -1.45 0.66 16.01
C THR A 232 -0.92 -0.71 15.61
N THR A 233 0.40 -0.91 15.65
CA THR A 233 1.07 -2.18 15.37
C THR A 233 1.33 -2.96 16.64
N ARG A 234 0.93 -4.24 16.68
CA ARG A 234 1.41 -5.19 17.70
C ARG A 234 2.66 -5.88 17.19
N LEU A 235 3.70 -5.90 18.01
CA LEU A 235 4.99 -6.52 17.68
C LEU A 235 5.18 -7.82 18.46
N GLY A 236 5.64 -8.86 17.78
CA GLY A 236 6.03 -10.14 18.37
C GLY A 236 7.40 -10.58 17.87
N PHE A 237 8.17 -11.23 18.73
CA PHE A 237 9.54 -11.64 18.43
C PHE A 237 9.79 -13.07 18.92
N ILE A 238 10.34 -13.88 18.03
CA ILE A 238 10.69 -15.28 18.25
C ILE A 238 12.14 -15.46 17.81
N VAL A 239 12.95 -16.11 18.65
CA VAL A 239 14.28 -16.61 18.29
C VAL A 239 14.20 -18.14 18.20
N TYR A 240 14.82 -18.73 17.18
CA TYR A 240 14.83 -20.18 17.01
C TYR A 240 16.20 -20.74 16.61
N ALA A 241 16.40 -22.01 16.99
CA ALA A 241 17.47 -22.86 16.49
C ALA A 241 16.95 -24.31 16.57
N THR A 242 17.56 -25.18 17.39
CA THR A 242 17.00 -26.51 17.72
C THR A 242 15.62 -26.37 18.40
N TYR A 243 15.51 -25.39 19.30
CA TYR A 243 14.30 -25.04 20.03
C TYR A 243 13.81 -23.65 19.63
N VAL A 244 12.54 -23.36 19.90
CA VAL A 244 11.89 -22.08 19.59
C VAL A 244 11.58 -21.35 20.91
N LYS A 245 11.97 -20.08 21.01
CA LYS A 245 11.69 -19.22 22.16
C LYS A 245 10.92 -17.98 21.72
N VAL A 246 9.77 -17.74 22.35
CA VAL A 246 9.06 -16.45 22.23
C VAL A 246 9.74 -15.47 23.17
N GLU A 247 10.35 -14.42 22.62
CA GLU A 247 10.93 -13.32 23.39
C GLU A 247 9.88 -12.24 23.66
N LEU A 248 9.00 -11.98 22.68
CA LEU A 248 7.93 -10.97 22.79
C LEU A 248 6.60 -11.51 22.23
N PRO A 249 5.54 -11.64 23.05
CA PRO A 249 4.19 -11.90 22.57
C PRO A 249 3.46 -10.61 22.15
N LEU A 250 2.58 -10.73 21.15
CA LEU A 250 1.85 -9.61 20.51
C LEU A 250 1.08 -8.70 21.49
N ASP A 251 0.51 -9.26 22.56
CA ASP A 251 -0.27 -8.51 23.58
C ASP A 251 0.51 -8.26 24.89
N SER A 252 1.85 -8.21 24.83
CA SER A 252 2.71 -8.03 26.01
C SER A 252 2.46 -6.75 26.82
N GLY A 253 1.93 -5.69 26.21
CA GLY A 253 1.75 -4.38 26.85
C GLY A 253 3.06 -3.62 27.11
N ASN A 254 4.18 -4.08 26.54
CA ASN A 254 5.48 -3.44 26.67
C ASN A 254 5.54 -2.07 25.97
N THR A 255 6.22 -1.11 26.59
CA THR A 255 6.60 0.15 25.94
C THR A 255 7.64 -0.08 24.84
N ALA A 256 7.79 0.89 23.93
CA ALA A 256 8.76 0.80 22.83
C ALA A 256 10.21 0.57 23.33
N HIS A 257 10.59 1.20 24.45
CA HIS A 257 11.89 0.99 25.09
C HIS A 257 12.06 -0.45 25.60
N GLN A 258 11.04 -1.02 26.26
CA GLN A 258 11.09 -2.42 26.70
C GLN A 258 11.16 -3.39 25.52
N ILE A 259 10.51 -3.07 24.39
CA ILE A 259 10.59 -3.86 23.15
C ILE A 259 12.01 -3.83 22.56
N GLN A 260 12.71 -2.69 22.56
CA GLN A 260 14.11 -2.62 22.14
C GLN A 260 14.99 -3.49 23.05
N ASN A 261 14.91 -3.31 24.38
CA ASN A 261 15.64 -4.14 25.35
C ASN A 261 15.41 -5.65 25.14
N ILE A 262 14.17 -6.09 24.93
CA ILE A 262 13.86 -7.52 24.71
C ILE A 262 14.52 -8.08 23.44
N VAL A 263 14.69 -7.27 22.39
CA VAL A 263 15.39 -7.68 21.16
C VAL A 263 16.92 -7.62 21.35
N GLU A 264 17.44 -6.61 22.03
CA GLU A 264 18.87 -6.40 22.28
C GLU A 264 19.45 -7.38 23.31
N GLU A 265 18.67 -7.78 24.32
CA GLU A 265 19.05 -8.75 25.37
C GLU A 265 18.81 -10.21 24.93
N ALA A 266 18.25 -10.44 23.73
CA ALA A 266 17.99 -11.78 23.22
C ALA A 266 19.28 -12.62 23.08
N PHE A 267 19.23 -13.85 23.60
CA PHE A 267 20.37 -14.76 23.70
C PHE A 267 20.55 -15.60 22.43
N PHE A 268 21.79 -15.83 21.99
CA PHE A 268 22.14 -16.69 20.85
C PHE A 268 22.03 -18.18 21.25
N PRO A 269 21.01 -18.94 20.80
CA PRO A 269 20.77 -20.29 21.29
C PRO A 269 21.72 -21.35 20.70
N SER A 270 22.14 -21.18 19.45
CA SER A 270 22.92 -22.14 18.67
C SER A 270 22.25 -23.54 18.49
N GLY A 271 22.95 -24.44 17.81
CA GLY A 271 22.46 -25.78 17.46
C GLY A 271 21.88 -25.88 16.05
N GLY A 272 20.85 -26.71 15.87
CA GLY A 272 20.19 -26.93 14.57
C GLY A 272 19.24 -25.79 14.17
N THR A 273 18.46 -26.02 13.12
CA THR A 273 17.60 -25.01 12.46
C THR A 273 16.19 -25.59 12.32
N ASN A 274 15.21 -25.09 13.08
CA ASN A 274 13.84 -25.62 13.18
C ASN A 274 12.81 -24.59 12.66
N THR A 275 12.91 -24.26 11.37
CA THR A 275 12.13 -23.20 10.72
C THR A 275 10.63 -23.46 10.78
N ASN A 276 10.21 -24.71 10.53
CA ASN A 276 8.80 -25.12 10.59
C ASN A 276 8.22 -24.98 12.01
N GLY A 277 8.95 -25.43 13.04
CA GLY A 277 8.54 -25.24 14.43
C GLY A 277 8.40 -23.76 14.81
N ALA A 278 9.28 -22.90 14.30
CA ALA A 278 9.22 -21.46 14.56
C ALA A 278 7.99 -20.80 13.90
N ILE A 279 7.68 -21.16 12.64
CA ILE A 279 6.45 -20.75 11.94
C ILE A 279 5.21 -21.21 12.74
N LYS A 280 5.18 -22.47 13.19
CA LYS A 280 4.07 -23.03 13.98
C LYS A 280 3.81 -22.24 15.27
N VAL A 281 4.87 -21.86 15.99
CA VAL A 281 4.76 -21.03 17.20
C VAL A 281 4.27 -19.61 16.87
N ALA A 282 4.72 -19.01 15.76
CA ALA A 282 4.22 -17.72 15.30
C ALA A 282 2.72 -17.75 14.98
N LEU A 283 2.24 -18.80 14.29
CA LEU A 283 0.81 -19.00 14.04
C LEU A 283 0.00 -19.19 15.32
N ASN A 284 0.58 -19.85 16.32
CA ASN A 284 -0.04 -19.92 17.64
C ASN A 284 -0.13 -18.54 18.31
N LEU A 285 0.90 -17.68 18.22
CA LEU A 285 0.82 -16.31 18.74
C LEU A 285 -0.34 -15.52 18.10
N PHE A 286 -0.52 -15.58 16.78
CA PHE A 286 -1.65 -14.94 16.10
C PHE A 286 -3.04 -15.50 16.49
N LYS A 287 -3.09 -16.73 17.01
CA LYS A 287 -4.33 -17.39 17.48
C LYS A 287 -4.63 -17.12 18.96
N THR A 288 -3.59 -17.00 19.79
CA THR A 288 -3.73 -16.70 21.22
C THR A 288 -3.80 -15.21 21.55
N ALA A 289 -3.33 -14.34 20.64
CA ALA A 289 -3.49 -12.90 20.76
C ALA A 289 -4.97 -12.49 20.72
N LYS A 290 -5.32 -11.39 21.39
CA LYS A 290 -6.66 -10.79 21.37
C LYS A 290 -7.06 -10.53 19.91
N PRO A 291 -8.22 -11.01 19.44
CA PRO A 291 -8.61 -10.82 18.04
C PRO A 291 -8.70 -9.33 17.65
N ARG A 292 -8.10 -8.98 16.52
CA ARG A 292 -8.30 -7.69 15.84
C ARG A 292 -8.87 -7.95 14.44
N PRO A 293 -10.20 -8.07 14.29
CA PRO A 293 -10.82 -8.42 13.01
C PRO A 293 -10.41 -7.46 11.88
N GLY A 294 -10.07 -8.02 10.73
CA GLY A 294 -9.62 -7.28 9.56
C GLY A 294 -8.23 -6.64 9.65
N VAL A 295 -7.51 -6.76 10.76
CA VAL A 295 -6.11 -6.31 10.85
C VAL A 295 -5.19 -7.36 10.19
N PRO A 296 -4.27 -6.96 9.29
CA PRO A 296 -3.34 -7.87 8.65
C PRO A 296 -2.40 -8.51 9.68
N LYS A 297 -2.21 -9.82 9.55
CA LYS A 297 -1.20 -10.60 10.27
C LYS A 297 -0.01 -10.78 9.35
N VAL A 298 1.18 -10.40 9.81
CA VAL A 298 2.41 -10.36 9.02
C VAL A 298 3.49 -11.14 9.75
N LEU A 299 4.03 -12.17 9.11
CA LEU A 299 5.12 -13.01 9.64
C LEU A 299 6.37 -12.85 8.76
N ALA A 300 7.42 -12.26 9.31
CA ALA A 300 8.73 -12.18 8.65
C ALA A 300 9.68 -13.24 9.22
N VAL A 301 10.10 -14.20 8.38
CA VAL A 301 11.00 -15.31 8.76
C VAL A 301 12.39 -15.03 8.22
N PHE A 302 13.36 -14.96 9.13
CA PHE A 302 14.79 -14.86 8.82
C PHE A 302 15.42 -16.26 8.94
N THR A 303 16.27 -16.63 7.99
CA THR A 303 16.99 -17.91 7.95
C THR A 303 18.32 -17.75 7.23
N ASP A 304 19.36 -18.47 7.67
CA ASP A 304 20.66 -18.50 6.96
C ASP A 304 20.92 -19.78 6.16
N GLY A 305 20.06 -20.80 6.27
CA GLY A 305 20.28 -22.08 5.60
C GLY A 305 19.12 -23.08 5.65
N GLU A 306 19.39 -24.27 5.14
CA GLU A 306 18.44 -25.40 5.10
C GLU A 306 18.04 -25.89 6.51
N SER A 307 16.73 -26.07 6.73
CA SER A 307 16.18 -26.61 7.98
C SER A 307 16.77 -28.00 8.33
N ASN A 308 17.58 -28.05 9.38
CA ASN A 308 18.36 -29.24 9.77
C ASN A 308 17.55 -30.35 10.47
N GLN A 309 16.29 -30.10 10.86
CA GLN A 309 15.41 -31.11 11.48
C GLN A 309 14.27 -31.53 10.56
N GLY A 310 14.66 -32.11 9.42
CA GLY A 310 13.80 -32.21 8.25
C GLY A 310 13.78 -30.87 7.54
N GLY A 311 14.44 -30.81 6.38
CA GLY A 311 14.18 -29.75 5.40
C GLY A 311 12.72 -29.82 4.94
N LEU A 312 12.25 -28.82 4.21
CA LEU A 312 10.85 -28.80 3.73
C LEU A 312 10.53 -29.95 2.74
N HIS A 313 11.54 -30.72 2.34
CA HIS A 313 11.43 -31.92 1.52
C HIS A 313 11.76 -33.23 2.29
N GLY A 314 11.93 -33.16 3.62
CA GLY A 314 12.17 -34.29 4.52
C GLY A 314 10.87 -34.82 5.16
N TYR A 315 10.05 -35.51 4.37
CA TYR A 315 8.71 -36.00 4.72
C TYR A 315 7.59 -34.93 4.85
N GLY A 316 7.36 -34.14 3.79
CA GLY A 316 6.00 -33.63 3.50
C GLY A 316 5.75 -32.12 3.54
N GLY A 317 6.63 -31.28 3.00
CA GLY A 317 6.38 -29.84 2.81
C GLY A 317 6.42 -29.05 4.11
N VAL A 318 5.84 -27.85 4.10
CA VAL A 318 5.50 -27.10 5.33
C VAL A 318 3.98 -27.10 5.54
N PRO A 319 3.43 -28.05 6.32
CA PRO A 319 2.00 -28.08 6.63
C PRO A 319 1.50 -26.76 7.23
N ASP A 320 2.32 -26.14 8.08
CA ASP A 320 1.96 -24.91 8.77
C ASP A 320 2.01 -23.66 7.85
N ILE A 321 2.67 -23.66 6.67
CA ILE A 321 2.55 -22.53 5.72
C ILE A 321 1.21 -22.53 4.97
N GLN A 322 0.68 -23.72 4.65
CA GLN A 322 -0.69 -23.79 4.12
C GLN A 322 -1.70 -23.33 5.18
N GLN A 323 -1.48 -23.71 6.44
CA GLN A 323 -2.25 -23.18 7.57
C GLN A 323 -2.09 -21.65 7.71
N ALA A 324 -0.92 -21.07 7.47
CA ALA A 324 -0.69 -19.63 7.48
C ALA A 324 -1.57 -18.90 6.44
N ARG A 325 -1.68 -19.44 5.21
CA ARG A 325 -2.62 -18.92 4.19
C ARG A 325 -4.06 -18.96 4.70
N THR A 326 -4.49 -20.11 5.23
CA THR A 326 -5.86 -20.30 5.77
C THR A 326 -6.16 -19.39 6.96
N ASP A 327 -5.17 -19.09 7.81
CA ASP A 327 -5.29 -18.19 8.96
C ASP A 327 -5.30 -16.70 8.58
N GLY A 328 -5.11 -16.36 7.30
CA GLY A 328 -4.99 -14.98 6.82
C GLY A 328 -3.67 -14.31 7.19
N VAL A 329 -2.58 -15.08 7.31
CA VAL A 329 -1.24 -14.59 7.64
C VAL A 329 -0.43 -14.40 6.36
N THR A 330 -0.13 -13.15 6.03
CA THR A 330 0.90 -12.81 5.04
C THR A 330 2.26 -13.21 5.61
N THR A 331 3.06 -13.92 4.82
CA THR A 331 4.41 -14.34 5.18
C THR A 331 5.46 -13.70 4.27
N TYR A 332 6.62 -13.39 4.83
CA TYR A 332 7.81 -12.88 4.14
C TYR A 332 9.01 -13.75 4.48
N ALA A 333 9.86 -14.02 3.49
CA ALA A 333 11.10 -14.78 3.68
C ALA A 333 12.32 -13.86 3.49
N VAL A 334 13.21 -13.85 4.49
CA VAL A 334 14.52 -13.21 4.44
C VAL A 334 15.58 -14.30 4.57
N GLY A 335 16.02 -14.81 3.43
CA GLY A 335 17.19 -15.67 3.36
C GLY A 335 18.47 -14.86 3.42
N ILE A 336 19.50 -15.36 4.11
CA ILE A 336 20.79 -14.69 4.26
C ILE A 336 21.92 -15.68 3.96
N GLY A 337 22.81 -15.33 3.03
CA GLY A 337 23.92 -16.19 2.64
C GLY A 337 23.57 -17.28 1.63
N SER A 338 24.61 -17.92 1.11
CA SER A 338 24.56 -18.89 0.01
C SER A 338 24.03 -20.29 0.37
N HIS A 339 23.66 -20.53 1.63
CA HIS A 339 23.11 -21.81 2.08
C HIS A 339 21.58 -21.86 2.03
N THR A 340 20.90 -20.75 1.76
CA THR A 340 19.44 -20.70 1.63
C THR A 340 18.97 -21.23 0.28
N LYS A 341 17.87 -22.01 0.28
CA LYS A 341 17.27 -22.56 -0.94
C LYS A 341 16.13 -21.65 -1.41
N GLN A 342 16.20 -21.17 -2.65
CA GLN A 342 15.17 -20.28 -3.20
C GLN A 342 13.78 -20.93 -3.21
N SER A 343 13.67 -22.25 -3.35
CA SER A 343 12.38 -22.97 -3.23
C SER A 343 11.79 -22.88 -1.81
N GLU A 344 12.61 -23.01 -0.78
CA GLU A 344 12.20 -22.88 0.63
C GLU A 344 11.79 -21.45 0.97
N LEU A 345 12.54 -20.45 0.49
CA LEU A 345 12.14 -19.04 0.63
C LEU A 345 10.82 -18.74 -0.10
N MET A 346 10.62 -19.29 -1.31
CA MET A 346 9.38 -19.14 -2.07
C MET A 346 8.19 -19.82 -1.38
N GLU A 347 8.36 -21.03 -0.83
CA GLU A 347 7.31 -21.72 -0.06
C GLU A 347 6.92 -20.87 1.16
N ILE A 348 7.89 -20.46 1.99
CA ILE A 348 7.67 -19.58 3.14
C ILE A 348 6.94 -18.29 2.74
N ALA A 349 7.32 -17.63 1.64
CA ALA A 349 6.86 -16.29 1.30
C ALA A 349 5.48 -16.19 0.61
N GLN A 350 4.82 -17.30 0.28
CA GLN A 350 3.58 -17.23 -0.51
C GLN A 350 3.48 -18.15 -1.74
N GLY A 351 4.62 -18.54 -2.30
CA GLY A 351 4.82 -18.50 -3.75
C GLY A 351 5.05 -17.08 -4.30
N GLN A 352 4.98 -16.04 -3.45
CA GLN A 352 4.99 -14.63 -3.88
C GLN A 352 6.44 -14.15 -3.98
N SER A 353 6.98 -14.08 -5.20
CA SER A 353 8.40 -13.76 -5.44
C SER A 353 8.83 -12.38 -4.94
N GLY A 354 7.90 -11.41 -4.90
CA GLY A 354 8.11 -10.08 -4.33
C GLY A 354 8.30 -10.06 -2.81
N ARG A 355 7.82 -11.11 -2.11
CA ARG A 355 7.96 -11.28 -0.65
C ARG A 355 9.22 -12.07 -0.24
N VAL A 356 10.09 -12.39 -1.20
CA VAL A 356 11.37 -13.07 -0.98
C VAL A 356 12.56 -12.12 -1.12
N PHE A 357 13.25 -11.91 0.00
CA PHE A 357 14.53 -11.25 0.11
C PHE A 357 15.62 -12.32 0.27
N SER A 358 16.65 -12.30 -0.57
CA SER A 358 17.71 -13.33 -0.62
C SER A 358 19.09 -12.65 -0.51
N LEU A 359 19.47 -12.26 0.70
CA LEU A 359 20.65 -11.45 0.99
C LEU A 359 21.95 -12.22 0.80
N GLN A 360 23.01 -11.54 0.32
CA GLN A 360 24.34 -12.14 0.17
C GLN A 360 25.02 -12.44 1.52
N ASP A 361 24.81 -11.58 2.52
CA ASP A 361 25.37 -11.69 3.86
C ASP A 361 24.56 -10.84 4.87
N PHE A 362 25.01 -10.82 6.13
CA PHE A 362 24.35 -10.10 7.22
C PHE A 362 24.67 -8.59 7.25
N ASP A 363 25.69 -8.12 6.53
CA ASP A 363 25.96 -6.67 6.38
C ASP A 363 25.02 -6.06 5.32
N ALA A 364 24.47 -6.89 4.42
CA ALA A 364 23.38 -6.53 3.53
C ALA A 364 22.03 -6.26 4.23
N LEU A 365 21.89 -6.56 5.54
CA LEU A 365 20.65 -6.32 6.28
C LEU A 365 20.15 -4.87 6.20
N LEU A 366 21.03 -3.86 6.31
CA LEU A 366 20.61 -2.46 6.20
C LEU A 366 20.16 -2.06 4.78
N GLN A 367 20.48 -2.87 3.77
CA GLN A 367 20.32 -2.55 2.35
C GLN A 367 18.97 -2.99 1.77
N PHE A 368 18.16 -3.74 2.54
CA PHE A 368 16.76 -4.05 2.20
C PHE A 368 15.76 -3.49 3.22
N PHE A 369 16.24 -2.77 4.24
CA PHE A 369 15.46 -2.20 5.35
C PHE A 369 14.22 -1.45 4.88
N ARG A 370 14.38 -0.45 3.98
CA ARG A 370 13.24 0.29 3.42
C ARG A 370 12.25 -0.60 2.68
N ASN A 371 12.72 -1.63 1.97
CA ASN A 371 11.87 -2.49 1.16
C ASN A 371 11.01 -3.41 2.04
N LEU A 372 11.59 -4.12 3.01
CA LEU A 372 10.83 -4.91 3.98
C LEU A 372 9.85 -4.03 4.77
N HIS A 373 10.29 -2.86 5.23
CA HIS A 373 9.43 -1.90 5.92
C HIS A 373 8.26 -1.42 5.04
N GLN A 374 8.51 -1.00 3.80
CA GLN A 374 7.48 -0.54 2.87
C GLN A 374 6.49 -1.65 2.51
N GLN A 375 6.96 -2.86 2.22
CA GLN A 375 6.07 -3.98 1.88
C GLN A 375 5.17 -4.39 3.05
N THR A 376 5.74 -4.53 4.26
CA THR A 376 4.97 -4.90 5.47
C THR A 376 4.03 -3.78 5.92
N CYS A 377 4.44 -2.51 5.83
CA CYS A 377 3.57 -1.37 6.12
C CYS A 377 2.45 -1.19 5.08
N GLY A 378 2.70 -1.61 3.83
CA GLY A 378 1.73 -1.68 2.74
C GLY A 378 0.91 -2.99 2.68
N GLU A 379 0.86 -3.79 3.74
CA GLU A 379 -0.13 -4.88 3.87
C GLU A 379 -1.47 -4.30 4.33
N SER A 380 -2.56 -4.78 3.70
CA SER A 380 -3.87 -4.12 3.74
C SER A 380 -4.84 -4.74 4.74
N GLN A 381 -5.62 -3.89 5.40
CA GLN A 381 -6.72 -4.30 6.27
C GLN A 381 -7.84 -4.94 5.45
N GLN A 382 -8.36 -6.07 5.93
CA GLN A 382 -9.35 -6.90 5.25
C GLN A 382 -10.59 -7.12 6.16
N PRO A 383 -11.33 -6.05 6.49
CA PRO A 383 -12.57 -6.15 7.26
C PRO A 383 -13.63 -6.95 6.50
N SER A 384 -14.57 -7.55 7.21
CA SER A 384 -15.66 -8.31 6.59
C SER A 384 -16.72 -7.40 5.96
N PHE A 385 -17.36 -7.85 4.89
CA PHE A 385 -18.51 -7.15 4.31
C PHE A 385 -19.66 -7.02 5.33
N GLY A 386 -20.39 -5.90 5.28
CA GLY A 386 -21.41 -5.55 6.26
C GLY A 386 -20.86 -5.13 7.64
N GLN A 387 -19.54 -5.22 7.88
CA GLN A 387 -18.92 -4.74 9.11
C GLN A 387 -18.58 -3.25 8.98
N VAL A 388 -19.07 -2.44 9.92
CA VAL A 388 -18.55 -1.07 10.10
C VAL A 388 -17.13 -1.17 10.68
N THR A 389 -16.14 -0.77 9.89
CA THR A 389 -14.76 -0.58 10.33
C THR A 389 -14.46 0.91 10.53
N GLY A 390 -13.31 1.25 11.10
CA GLY A 390 -12.91 2.64 11.33
C GLY A 390 -11.60 2.76 12.11
N ASP A 391 -11.05 3.97 12.14
CA ASP A 391 -9.84 4.27 12.92
C ASP A 391 -9.72 5.74 13.30
N THR A 392 -8.76 6.04 14.18
CA THR A 392 -8.27 7.41 14.40
C THR A 392 -6.91 7.57 13.69
N LEU A 393 -6.73 8.68 12.97
CA LEU A 393 -5.51 9.01 12.23
C LEU A 393 -4.97 10.38 12.67
N LYS A 394 -3.67 10.46 12.91
CA LYS A 394 -2.94 11.73 13.01
C LYS A 394 -2.67 12.31 11.61
N SER A 395 -2.17 13.54 11.52
CA SER A 395 -1.84 14.17 10.24
C SER A 395 -0.78 13.37 9.48
N ASN A 396 -1.04 13.11 8.19
CA ASN A 396 -0.26 12.24 7.30
C ASN A 396 -0.24 10.74 7.68
N GLU A 397 -1.02 10.28 8.66
CA GLU A 397 -1.26 8.85 8.85
C GLU A 397 -2.31 8.35 7.86
N HIS A 398 -2.06 7.19 7.22
CA HIS A 398 -3.00 6.55 6.30
C HIS A 398 -3.40 5.14 6.72
N ARG A 399 -4.43 4.59 6.06
CA ARG A 399 -4.80 3.17 6.08
C ARG A 399 -5.12 2.70 4.67
N LEU A 400 -4.63 1.52 4.32
CA LEU A 400 -5.03 0.79 3.12
C LEU A 400 -5.97 -0.35 3.53
N TYR A 401 -7.15 -0.40 2.93
CA TYR A 401 -8.11 -1.50 3.02
C TYR A 401 -8.13 -2.28 1.70
N ARG A 402 -8.41 -3.59 1.77
CA ARG A 402 -8.54 -4.49 0.61
C ARG A 402 -9.81 -5.34 0.75
N PHE A 403 -10.65 -5.27 -0.27
CA PHE A 403 -11.90 -6.02 -0.38
C PHE A 403 -11.81 -6.95 -1.60
N LYS A 404 -12.07 -8.25 -1.42
CA LYS A 404 -12.18 -9.21 -2.53
C LYS A 404 -13.58 -9.10 -3.14
N TRP A 405 -13.71 -8.83 -4.43
CA TRP A 405 -14.98 -8.96 -5.13
C TRP A 405 -15.39 -10.44 -5.23
N GLY A 406 -16.66 -10.73 -5.00
CA GLY A 406 -17.29 -12.03 -5.18
C GLY A 406 -17.68 -12.31 -6.63
N GLU A 407 -18.99 -12.31 -6.91
CA GLU A 407 -19.55 -12.60 -8.23
C GLU A 407 -19.51 -11.38 -9.16
N VAL A 408 -19.42 -11.62 -10.48
CA VAL A 408 -19.27 -10.55 -11.49
C VAL A 408 -20.43 -9.54 -11.53
N THR A 409 -21.60 -9.91 -10.98
CA THR A 409 -22.77 -9.03 -10.85
C THR A 409 -22.68 -8.06 -9.67
N ARG A 410 -21.80 -8.32 -8.69
CA ARG A 410 -21.76 -7.61 -7.41
C ARG A 410 -20.80 -6.43 -7.44
N SER A 411 -21.38 -5.24 -7.44
CA SER A 411 -20.69 -3.98 -7.20
C SER A 411 -20.51 -3.73 -5.71
N PHE A 412 -19.72 -2.72 -5.33
CA PHE A 412 -19.60 -2.29 -3.93
C PHE A 412 -20.40 -1.01 -3.66
N ARG A 413 -21.17 -1.00 -2.58
CA ARG A 413 -21.59 0.21 -1.90
C ARG A 413 -20.63 0.49 -0.75
N ILE A 414 -20.15 1.72 -0.65
CA ILE A 414 -19.26 2.19 0.41
C ILE A 414 -19.89 3.38 1.11
N THR A 415 -20.33 3.19 2.35
CA THR A 415 -20.78 4.30 3.21
C THR A 415 -19.57 4.79 4.01
N LEU A 416 -19.03 5.94 3.62
CA LEU A 416 -18.01 6.66 4.38
C LEU A 416 -18.71 7.61 5.37
N LYS A 417 -18.17 7.72 6.59
CA LYS A 417 -18.63 8.71 7.57
C LYS A 417 -17.47 9.26 8.39
N THR A 418 -17.25 10.56 8.25
CA THR A 418 -16.27 11.36 8.97
C THR A 418 -16.92 11.88 10.25
N THR A 419 -16.22 11.75 11.38
CA THR A 419 -16.75 12.05 12.72
C THR A 419 -15.91 13.06 13.50
N GLN A 420 -14.66 13.27 13.07
CA GLN A 420 -13.77 14.32 13.56
C GLN A 420 -12.67 14.57 12.50
N GLY A 421 -12.24 15.82 12.34
CA GLY A 421 -11.15 16.20 11.43
C GLY A 421 -11.48 16.04 9.95
N LEU A 422 -10.46 16.16 9.11
CA LEU A 422 -10.53 16.09 7.65
C LEU A 422 -9.77 14.87 7.11
N ILE A 423 -10.40 14.13 6.20
CA ILE A 423 -9.79 12.99 5.51
C ILE A 423 -9.84 13.16 3.99
N GLU A 424 -8.84 12.61 3.31
CA GLU A 424 -8.92 12.29 1.88
C GLU A 424 -9.09 10.77 1.74
N VAL A 425 -9.99 10.31 0.87
CA VAL A 425 -10.22 8.87 0.65
C VAL A 425 -10.23 8.58 -0.84
N TYR A 426 -9.41 7.64 -1.29
CA TYR A 426 -9.31 7.25 -2.70
C TYR A 426 -9.52 5.75 -2.83
N HIS A 427 -9.99 5.30 -4.00
CA HIS A 427 -10.12 3.88 -4.29
C HIS A 427 -9.47 3.51 -5.62
N GLY A 428 -9.20 2.22 -5.81
CA GLY A 428 -8.76 1.69 -7.10
C GLY A 428 -8.57 0.19 -7.12
N ARG A 429 -8.36 -0.35 -8.32
CA ARG A 429 -8.25 -1.80 -8.58
C ARG A 429 -6.84 -2.37 -8.43
N ASN A 430 -5.87 -1.54 -8.07
CA ASN A 430 -4.44 -1.88 -7.97
C ASN A 430 -3.95 -1.79 -6.51
N ARG A 431 -2.88 -2.53 -6.14
CA ARG A 431 -2.34 -2.52 -4.77
C ARG A 431 -1.66 -1.19 -4.39
N GLY A 432 -1.20 -0.42 -5.37
CA GLY A 432 -0.43 0.83 -5.19
C GLY A 432 -1.28 2.10 -5.05
N VAL A 433 -2.59 1.99 -4.77
CA VAL A 433 -3.49 3.15 -4.64
C VAL A 433 -3.00 4.13 -3.58
N ASN A 434 -2.68 5.34 -4.02
CA ASN A 434 -2.21 6.47 -3.21
C ASN A 434 -2.61 7.79 -3.89
N ARG A 435 -2.15 8.94 -3.39
CA ARG A 435 -2.53 10.27 -3.93
C ARG A 435 -1.91 10.63 -5.28
N ALA A 436 -1.12 9.73 -5.87
CA ALA A 436 -0.55 9.84 -7.21
C ALA A 436 -1.20 8.89 -8.22
N TRP A 437 -1.90 7.83 -7.79
CA TRP A 437 -2.55 6.87 -8.68
C TRP A 437 -3.81 6.27 -8.04
N TYR A 438 -4.99 6.63 -8.55
CA TYR A 438 -6.29 6.15 -8.08
C TYR A 438 -7.38 6.17 -9.16
N ASP A 439 -8.43 5.36 -8.99
CA ASP A 439 -9.54 5.25 -9.95
C ASP A 439 -10.58 6.38 -9.73
N ASP A 440 -10.94 6.70 -8.47
CA ASP A 440 -11.68 7.92 -8.08
C ASP A 440 -11.54 8.24 -6.57
N GLN A 441 -12.01 9.42 -6.15
CA GLN A 441 -12.11 9.88 -4.76
C GLN A 441 -13.48 9.54 -4.15
N LEU A 442 -13.48 9.03 -2.91
CA LEU A 442 -14.69 8.76 -2.12
C LEU A 442 -15.03 9.96 -1.22
N TRP A 443 -16.32 10.23 -1.08
CA TRP A 443 -16.88 11.36 -0.34
C TRP A 443 -17.74 10.90 0.85
N ASP A 444 -18.03 11.80 1.78
CA ASP A 444 -18.83 11.48 2.97
C ASP A 444 -20.28 11.14 2.57
N GLY A 445 -20.81 10.02 3.07
CA GLY A 445 -22.07 9.44 2.62
C GLY A 445 -21.87 8.14 1.81
N GLU A 446 -22.83 7.81 0.95
CA GLU A 446 -22.81 6.60 0.12
C GLU A 446 -22.09 6.85 -1.21
N ASN A 447 -21.15 5.94 -1.53
CA ASN A 447 -20.42 5.88 -2.79
C ASN A 447 -20.70 4.51 -3.44
N TYR A 448 -20.68 4.43 -4.76
CA TYR A 448 -20.98 3.20 -5.51
C TYR A 448 -19.88 2.91 -6.53
N ILE A 449 -19.35 1.68 -6.53
CA ILE A 449 -18.20 1.26 -7.33
C ILE A 449 -18.55 -0.02 -8.09
N GLU A 450 -18.69 0.09 -9.41
CA GLU A 450 -19.06 -1.02 -10.28
C GLU A 450 -17.98 -2.12 -10.37
N HIS A 451 -18.43 -3.38 -10.42
CA HIS A 451 -17.55 -4.52 -10.67
C HIS A 451 -16.85 -4.39 -12.05
N PRO A 452 -15.51 -4.48 -12.13
CA PRO A 452 -14.73 -4.11 -13.33
C PRO A 452 -15.09 -4.87 -14.61
N ASP A 453 -15.56 -6.12 -14.51
CA ASP A 453 -15.87 -6.94 -15.69
C ASP A 453 -17.32 -6.73 -16.22
N LEU A 454 -18.17 -5.95 -15.55
CA LEU A 454 -19.51 -5.57 -16.05
C LEU A 454 -19.41 -4.75 -17.34
N TYR A 455 -18.49 -3.78 -17.37
CA TYR A 455 -18.26 -2.92 -18.53
C TYR A 455 -17.85 -3.72 -19.78
N LYS A 456 -17.09 -4.81 -19.58
CA LYS A 456 -16.67 -5.73 -20.67
C LYS A 456 -17.85 -6.48 -21.29
N GLN A 457 -18.89 -6.80 -20.52
CA GLN A 457 -20.09 -7.45 -21.09
C GLN A 457 -20.85 -6.52 -22.05
N GLN A 458 -20.78 -5.20 -21.85
CA GLN A 458 -21.34 -4.22 -22.78
C GLN A 458 -20.44 -4.03 -24.02
N ASP A 459 -19.14 -3.83 -23.84
CA ASP A 459 -18.18 -3.58 -24.93
C ASP A 459 -17.92 -4.81 -25.83
N ASN A 460 -18.05 -6.04 -25.30
CA ASN A 460 -17.93 -7.26 -26.10
C ASN A 460 -18.99 -7.38 -27.21
N ASN A 461 -20.13 -6.69 -27.11
CA ASN A 461 -21.12 -6.59 -28.20
C ASN A 461 -20.68 -5.64 -29.33
N MET A 462 -19.67 -4.80 -29.11
CA MET A 462 -19.07 -3.92 -30.12
C MET A 462 -17.74 -4.48 -30.69
N ARG A 463 -16.92 -5.18 -29.88
CA ARG A 463 -15.63 -5.75 -30.33
C ARG A 463 -15.76 -6.84 -31.40
N ARG A 464 -16.80 -7.68 -31.31
CA ARG A 464 -17.20 -8.68 -32.34
C ARG A 464 -17.55 -8.10 -33.73
N ARG A 465 -17.34 -6.80 -33.98
CA ARG A 465 -17.43 -6.17 -35.31
C ARG A 465 -16.11 -5.56 -35.79
N ARG A 466 -15.02 -5.74 -35.04
CA ARG A 466 -13.71 -5.10 -35.29
C ARG A 466 -12.56 -6.10 -35.29
N ASP A 467 -12.67 -7.16 -34.49
CA ASP A 467 -11.64 -8.19 -34.40
C ASP A 467 -11.50 -8.99 -35.73
N ASP A 468 -12.59 -9.11 -36.50
CA ASP A 468 -12.63 -9.72 -37.84
C ASP A 468 -11.81 -8.97 -38.91
N GLU A 469 -11.40 -7.72 -38.67
CA GLU A 469 -10.75 -6.84 -39.66
C GLU A 469 -9.23 -6.70 -39.44
N ILE A 470 -8.69 -7.12 -38.29
CA ILE A 470 -7.30 -6.82 -37.86
C ILE A 470 -6.36 -8.03 -37.93
N ILE A 471 -6.90 -9.26 -37.95
CA ILE A 471 -6.13 -10.52 -37.84
C ILE A 471 -5.31 -10.86 -39.12
N SER A 472 -5.35 -10.01 -40.16
CA SER A 472 -4.71 -10.29 -41.47
C SER A 472 -3.29 -9.76 -41.70
N GLU A 473 -2.78 -8.81 -40.90
CA GLU A 473 -1.53 -8.08 -41.25
C GLU A 473 -0.27 -8.41 -40.43
N PHE A 474 -0.37 -9.01 -39.24
CA PHE A 474 0.81 -9.29 -38.39
C PHE A 474 0.93 -10.77 -37.99
N ASN A 475 1.84 -11.46 -38.66
CA ASN A 475 2.19 -12.87 -38.44
C ASN A 475 3.03 -13.05 -37.16
N ILE A 476 2.35 -13.03 -36.01
CA ILE A 476 2.95 -13.02 -34.65
C ILE A 476 3.09 -14.44 -34.06
N ASP A 477 2.47 -15.45 -34.68
CA ASP A 477 2.32 -16.84 -34.22
C ASP A 477 3.61 -17.59 -33.87
N LYS A 478 4.79 -17.00 -34.12
CA LYS A 478 6.11 -17.59 -33.85
C LYS A 478 6.86 -17.01 -32.65
N ALA A 479 6.24 -16.13 -31.88
CA ALA A 479 6.77 -15.61 -30.61
C ALA A 479 5.99 -16.12 -29.37
N TYR A 480 5.02 -17.02 -29.58
CA TYR A 480 3.98 -17.34 -28.59
C TYR A 480 4.16 -18.68 -27.86
N GLU A 481 5.02 -19.59 -28.35
CA GLU A 481 5.12 -20.97 -27.83
C GLU A 481 6.23 -21.17 -26.76
N ASP A 482 7.18 -20.23 -26.62
CA ASP A 482 8.38 -20.36 -25.75
C ASP A 482 8.31 -19.55 -24.43
N TYR A 483 7.14 -19.01 -24.05
CA TYR A 483 7.04 -18.00 -22.96
C TYR A 483 5.95 -18.24 -21.89
N GLU A 484 5.41 -19.44 -21.75
CA GLU A 484 4.62 -19.84 -20.56
C GLU A 484 5.51 -20.07 -19.33
N GLU A 485 6.06 -19.01 -18.73
CA GLU A 485 6.43 -18.97 -17.30
C GLU A 485 6.71 -17.52 -16.80
N ALA A 486 5.65 -16.71 -16.74
CA ALA A 486 5.67 -15.41 -16.05
C ALA A 486 4.97 -15.52 -14.66
N PRO A 487 5.47 -14.85 -13.60
CA PRO A 487 4.97 -15.04 -12.24
C PRO A 487 3.66 -14.26 -11.97
N ASP A 488 2.54 -14.81 -12.41
CA ASP A 488 1.22 -14.20 -12.30
C ASP A 488 0.60 -14.31 -10.90
N GLU A 489 0.89 -13.31 -10.04
CA GLU A 489 -0.07 -12.88 -9.00
C GLU A 489 -1.32 -12.20 -9.61
N PHE A 490 -1.34 -12.01 -10.94
CA PHE A 490 -2.49 -11.63 -11.76
C PHE A 490 -2.75 -12.74 -12.79
N TYR A 491 -3.70 -13.66 -12.53
CA TYR A 491 -4.17 -14.75 -13.41
C TYR A 491 -3.49 -16.15 -13.32
N ASN A 492 -3.58 -16.77 -12.13
CA ASN A 492 -3.89 -18.20 -11.92
C ASN A 492 -3.11 -19.31 -12.67
N SER A 493 -2.32 -20.06 -11.88
CA SER A 493 -2.25 -21.55 -11.88
C SER A 493 -2.27 -22.32 -13.21
N GLY A 494 -1.10 -22.87 -13.58
CA GLY A 494 -1.01 -23.88 -14.64
C GLY A 494 -1.65 -25.22 -14.28
N ASP A 495 -2.83 -25.47 -14.85
CA ASP A 495 -3.30 -26.79 -15.30
C ASP A 495 -4.16 -26.57 -16.56
N GLY A 496 -4.15 -27.52 -17.50
CA GLY A 496 -4.72 -27.41 -18.84
C GLY A 496 -6.25 -27.46 -18.91
N THR A 497 -6.96 -26.87 -17.94
CA THR A 497 -8.43 -26.82 -17.88
C THR A 497 -8.94 -25.39 -17.67
N ALA A 498 -9.76 -24.90 -18.62
CA ALA A 498 -10.12 -23.49 -18.73
C ALA A 498 -11.20 -23.02 -17.73
N THR A 499 -10.94 -23.10 -16.42
CA THR A 499 -11.88 -22.66 -15.36
C THR A 499 -11.19 -22.05 -14.13
N ALA A 500 -10.75 -20.79 -14.21
CA ALA A 500 -10.47 -19.97 -13.02
C ALA A 500 -10.55 -18.47 -13.33
N SER A 501 -11.42 -17.71 -12.66
CA SER A 501 -11.41 -16.24 -12.75
C SER A 501 -10.24 -15.64 -11.99
N SER A 502 -9.58 -14.60 -12.54
CA SER A 502 -8.59 -13.85 -11.75
C SER A 502 -9.29 -13.10 -10.62
N GLN A 503 -8.79 -13.30 -9.39
CA GLN A 503 -9.39 -12.73 -8.20
C GLN A 503 -9.28 -11.20 -8.20
N ARG A 504 -10.42 -10.52 -8.29
CA ARG A 504 -10.52 -9.05 -8.30
C ARG A 504 -10.47 -8.51 -6.86
N PHE A 505 -9.77 -7.40 -6.67
CA PHE A 505 -9.71 -6.69 -5.38
C PHE A 505 -9.93 -5.18 -5.54
N LEU A 506 -10.78 -4.60 -4.71
CA LEU A 506 -10.83 -3.15 -4.50
C LEU A 506 -9.87 -2.80 -3.37
N PHE A 507 -9.06 -1.77 -3.59
CA PHE A 507 -8.26 -1.12 -2.57
C PHE A 507 -8.86 0.25 -2.24
N VAL A 508 -8.88 0.59 -0.95
CA VAL A 508 -9.35 1.91 -0.45
C VAL A 508 -8.28 2.49 0.46
N TYR A 509 -7.74 3.65 0.08
CA TYR A 509 -6.72 4.40 0.81
C TYR A 509 -7.37 5.58 1.52
N VAL A 510 -7.21 5.68 2.84
CA VAL A 510 -7.69 6.78 3.67
C VAL A 510 -6.48 7.52 4.24
N LEU A 511 -6.41 8.84 4.07
CA LEU A 511 -5.39 9.72 4.67
C LEU A 511 -6.05 10.68 5.68
N GLY A 512 -5.46 10.85 6.86
CA GLY A 512 -5.81 11.90 7.81
C GLY A 512 -5.02 13.19 7.56
N LEU A 513 -5.70 14.35 7.49
CA LEU A 513 -5.06 15.65 7.25
C LEU A 513 -4.85 16.46 8.55
N ASP A 514 -5.82 16.51 9.46
CA ASP A 514 -5.69 17.25 10.72
C ASP A 514 -4.90 16.47 11.79
N LEU A 515 -4.68 17.09 12.96
CA LEU A 515 -4.04 16.46 14.12
C LEU A 515 -4.79 15.21 14.64
N VAL A 516 -6.12 15.16 14.51
CA VAL A 516 -6.97 14.04 14.93
C VAL A 516 -8.14 13.90 13.97
N ASN A 517 -8.10 12.86 13.15
CA ASN A 517 -9.13 12.52 12.17
C ASN A 517 -9.79 11.20 12.58
N LYS A 518 -11.11 11.09 12.52
CA LYS A 518 -11.86 9.89 12.91
C LYS A 518 -12.94 9.59 11.89
N TYR A 519 -12.97 8.36 11.41
CA TYR A 519 -13.88 7.94 10.37
C TYR A 519 -14.33 6.50 10.57
N THR A 520 -15.46 6.17 9.97
CA THR A 520 -15.94 4.80 9.79
C THR A 520 -16.25 4.53 8.32
N ILE A 521 -16.01 3.30 7.89
CA ILE A 521 -16.38 2.79 6.57
C ILE A 521 -17.25 1.55 6.76
N LEU A 522 -18.39 1.51 6.08
CA LEU A 522 -19.15 0.29 5.82
C LEU A 522 -18.96 -0.06 4.34
N VAL A 523 -18.64 -1.33 4.03
CA VAL A 523 -18.59 -1.84 2.65
C VAL A 523 -19.53 -3.03 2.53
N GLU A 524 -20.37 -2.99 1.50
CA GLU A 524 -21.37 -4.01 1.19
C GLU A 524 -21.23 -4.43 -0.27
N GLU A 525 -21.35 -5.73 -0.54
CA GLU A 525 -21.65 -6.19 -1.90
C GLU A 525 -23.13 -5.94 -2.21
N VAL A 526 -23.39 -5.39 -3.39
CA VAL A 526 -24.73 -5.10 -3.91
C VAL A 526 -24.80 -5.49 -5.39
N ASP A 527 -25.89 -6.13 -5.80
CA ASP A 527 -26.17 -6.30 -7.23
C ASP A 527 -26.42 -4.92 -7.88
N LEU A 528 -26.24 -4.84 -9.20
CA LEU A 528 -26.64 -3.67 -10.00
C LEU A 528 -28.12 -3.34 -9.78
N LEU A 529 -28.41 -2.34 -8.95
CA LEU A 529 -29.76 -1.80 -8.83
C LEU A 529 -30.18 -1.14 -10.16
N PRO A 530 -31.44 -1.29 -10.57
CA PRO A 530 -31.87 -0.94 -11.92
C PRO A 530 -31.74 0.56 -12.18
N THR A 531 -31.36 0.90 -13.42
CA THR A 531 -31.39 2.28 -13.92
C THR A 531 -32.75 2.92 -13.66
N THR A 532 -32.73 4.20 -13.25
CA THR A 532 -33.91 4.95 -12.83
C THR A 532 -35.04 4.80 -13.84
N THR A 533 -36.12 4.13 -13.46
CA THR A 533 -37.29 3.96 -14.32
C THR A 533 -37.98 5.30 -14.50
N THR A 534 -37.73 5.95 -15.65
CA THR A 534 -38.36 7.22 -16.01
C THR A 534 -39.88 7.03 -16.02
N THR A 535 -40.55 7.55 -14.99
CA THR A 535 -42.00 7.39 -14.82
C THR A 535 -42.72 8.31 -15.79
N THR A 536 -42.87 7.85 -17.03
CA THR A 536 -43.63 8.53 -18.08
C THR A 536 -45.09 8.58 -17.67
N THR A 537 -45.50 9.70 -17.07
CA THR A 537 -46.85 9.90 -16.55
C THR A 537 -47.83 10.06 -17.71
N THR A 538 -48.40 8.94 -18.17
CA THR A 538 -49.39 8.94 -19.26
C THR A 538 -50.76 9.38 -18.74
N THR A 539 -51.00 10.69 -18.75
CA THR A 539 -52.29 11.31 -18.44
C THR A 539 -53.39 10.71 -19.30
N THR A 540 -54.22 9.86 -18.71
CA THR A 540 -55.33 9.19 -19.41
C THR A 540 -56.66 9.84 -19.01
N THR A 541 -57.33 10.46 -19.97
CA THR A 541 -58.54 11.26 -19.75
C THR A 541 -59.74 10.39 -19.36
N THR A 542 -60.48 10.81 -18.33
CA THR A 542 -61.67 10.13 -17.83
C THR A 542 -62.82 10.13 -18.85
N THR A 543 -63.45 8.98 -19.06
CA THR A 543 -64.82 8.88 -19.61
C THR A 543 -65.67 7.95 -18.76
N THR A 544 -66.89 8.38 -18.46
CA THR A 544 -67.74 7.77 -17.43
C THR A 544 -68.73 6.78 -18.03
N THR A 545 -68.79 5.56 -17.49
CA THR A 545 -69.98 4.70 -17.51
C THR A 545 -70.18 4.04 -16.14
N THR A 546 -71.44 3.92 -15.73
CA THR A 546 -71.88 3.46 -14.41
C THR A 546 -72.49 2.03 -14.49
N PRO A 547 -72.88 1.37 -13.37
CA PRO A 547 -72.39 0.02 -13.11
C PRO A 547 -73.43 -1.08 -13.35
N LEU A 548 -73.01 -2.34 -13.18
CA LEU A 548 -73.91 -3.44 -12.85
C LEU A 548 -73.39 -4.23 -11.64
N THR A 549 -74.29 -4.62 -10.75
CA THR A 549 -74.03 -5.31 -9.48
C THR A 549 -74.06 -6.83 -9.62
N THR A 550 -73.26 -7.52 -8.81
CA THR A 550 -73.70 -8.78 -8.16
C THR A 550 -72.87 -9.11 -6.91
N THR A 551 -73.49 -9.88 -6.01
CA THR A 551 -72.95 -10.42 -4.74
C THR A 551 -72.05 -11.65 -5.02
N THR A 552 -71.38 -12.35 -4.08
CA THR A 552 -71.79 -12.74 -2.70
C THR A 552 -70.65 -13.36 -1.86
N THR A 553 -70.68 -13.15 -0.53
CA THR A 553 -70.21 -14.01 0.61
C THR A 553 -68.75 -14.47 0.83
N THR A 554 -68.32 -14.30 2.10
CA THR A 554 -67.24 -14.97 2.88
C THR A 554 -67.58 -16.43 3.26
N PRO A 555 -66.67 -17.30 3.78
CA PRO A 555 -65.95 -17.23 5.09
C PRO A 555 -64.40 -17.39 4.97
N ILE A 556 -63.52 -17.01 5.92
CA ILE A 556 -63.36 -17.22 7.39
C ILE A 556 -62.81 -18.63 7.77
N PRO A 557 -61.70 -18.75 8.56
CA PRO A 557 -60.89 -19.98 8.69
C PRO A 557 -61.14 -20.83 9.96
N THR A 558 -60.35 -21.89 10.18
CA THR A 558 -60.37 -22.74 11.41
C THR A 558 -58.97 -23.27 11.79
N THR A 559 -58.77 -23.68 13.05
CA THR A 559 -57.45 -23.91 13.71
C THR A 559 -57.27 -25.30 14.35
N THR A 560 -56.01 -25.77 14.46
CA THR A 560 -55.45 -26.79 15.40
C THR A 560 -53.90 -26.71 15.36
N THR A 561 -53.05 -26.74 16.40
CA THR A 561 -53.15 -26.83 17.89
C THR A 561 -52.81 -28.20 18.56
N THR A 562 -51.52 -28.56 18.61
CA THR A 562 -50.91 -29.54 19.55
C THR A 562 -49.39 -29.27 19.66
N THR A 563 -48.63 -29.26 20.77
CA THR A 563 -48.83 -29.37 22.25
C THR A 563 -48.25 -30.64 22.93
N THR A 564 -47.02 -30.53 23.44
CA THR A 564 -46.31 -31.34 24.51
C THR A 564 -45.05 -30.51 24.88
N THR A 565 -44.65 -30.13 26.11
CA THR A 565 -44.44 -30.80 27.42
C THR A 565 -43.35 -31.89 27.38
N THR A 566 -42.29 -31.91 28.22
CA THR A 566 -41.86 -31.05 29.35
C THR A 566 -40.29 -31.11 29.45
N THR A 567 -39.50 -30.71 30.47
CA THR A 567 -39.64 -30.53 31.94
C THR A 567 -38.48 -29.64 32.50
N THR A 568 -38.54 -29.20 33.76
CA THR A 568 -37.43 -28.55 34.52
C THR A 568 -36.92 -29.47 35.65
N PRO A 569 -35.77 -29.17 36.29
CA PRO A 569 -35.87 -28.63 37.66
C PRO A 569 -34.83 -27.52 37.99
N SER A 570 -34.96 -26.91 39.18
CA SER A 570 -34.23 -25.71 39.64
C SER A 570 -33.65 -25.87 41.06
N THR A 571 -32.65 -25.04 41.41
CA THR A 571 -32.19 -24.65 42.78
C THR A 571 -31.07 -23.58 42.58
N THR A 572 -31.22 -22.30 42.96
CA THR A 572 -31.01 -21.66 44.30
C THR A 572 -29.59 -21.78 44.87
N THR A 573 -28.92 -20.77 45.47
CA THR A 573 -29.13 -19.30 45.63
C THR A 573 -27.80 -18.73 46.19
N GLU A 574 -27.48 -17.44 45.96
CA GLU A 574 -26.95 -16.46 46.95
C GLU A 574 -26.09 -15.33 46.33
N ALA A 575 -26.19 -14.16 46.97
CA ALA A 575 -25.24 -13.04 46.92
C ALA A 575 -25.17 -12.45 48.34
N PRO A 576 -24.02 -11.89 48.76
CA PRO A 576 -23.90 -10.43 48.83
C PRO A 576 -22.49 -9.96 48.37
N THR A 577 -22.02 -8.71 48.46
CA THR A 577 -22.41 -7.56 49.30
C THR A 577 -22.02 -6.23 48.66
N THR A 578 -22.74 -5.15 49.00
CA THR A 578 -22.38 -3.75 48.71
C THR A 578 -21.33 -3.20 49.68
N ILE A 579 -20.45 -2.32 49.22
CA ILE A 579 -19.72 -1.34 50.07
C ILE A 579 -19.81 0.04 49.41
N SER A 580 -19.87 1.10 50.22
CA SER A 580 -20.08 2.48 49.77
C SER A 580 -18.91 3.40 50.08
N ILE A 581 -18.78 4.41 49.21
CA ILE A 581 -18.08 5.70 49.31
C ILE A 581 -17.59 6.08 50.73
N GLU A 582 -16.31 6.46 50.83
CA GLU A 582 -15.93 7.63 51.64
C GLU A 582 -14.84 8.45 50.93
N SER A 583 -14.55 9.66 51.40
CA SER A 583 -13.78 10.68 50.65
C SER A 583 -12.76 11.40 51.53
N THR A 584 -11.57 11.67 50.99
CA THR A 584 -10.57 12.71 51.38
C THR A 584 -9.29 12.44 50.57
N LYS A 585 -8.37 13.38 50.29
CA LYS A 585 -8.35 14.85 50.45
C LYS A 585 -7.43 15.45 49.35
N PHE A 586 -7.58 16.74 49.04
CA PHE A 586 -6.58 17.47 48.25
C PHE A 586 -5.25 17.58 49.00
N ALA A 587 -4.14 17.44 48.27
CA ALA A 587 -2.81 17.88 48.70
C ALA A 587 -2.09 18.48 47.48
N THR A 588 -1.68 19.74 47.58
CA THR A 588 -0.96 20.47 46.53
C THR A 588 0.54 20.37 46.70
N THR A 589 1.28 20.06 45.64
CA THR A 589 2.74 20.23 45.57
C THR A 589 3.10 21.09 44.36
N SER A 590 3.93 22.11 44.60
CA SER A 590 4.19 23.23 43.70
C SER A 590 5.38 23.01 42.75
N VAL A 591 5.30 23.61 41.57
CA VAL A 591 6.44 23.80 40.65
C VAL A 591 7.47 24.77 41.27
N PRO A 592 8.78 24.48 41.26
CA PRO A 592 9.82 25.45 41.51
C PRO A 592 10.22 26.16 40.21
N SER A 593 10.05 27.48 40.13
CA SER A 593 10.42 28.30 38.97
C SER A 593 11.62 29.21 39.27
N SER A 594 12.84 28.74 38.96
CA SER A 594 14.09 29.52 38.96
C SER A 594 15.20 28.72 38.26
N PHE A 595 16.16 29.28 37.52
CA PHE A 595 16.58 30.68 37.39
C PHE A 595 16.74 31.08 35.90
N LEU A 596 16.85 32.39 35.64
CA LEU A 596 17.13 32.97 34.32
C LEU A 596 18.61 33.35 34.16
N ASP A 597 19.04 33.31 32.89
CA ASP A 597 20.10 34.11 32.24
C ASP A 597 21.58 34.00 32.70
N SER A 598 22.44 33.62 31.75
CA SER A 598 23.80 34.16 31.62
C SER A 598 24.31 34.12 30.16
N THR A 599 23.77 35.01 29.33
CA THR A 599 24.51 35.80 28.30
C THR A 599 25.73 35.20 27.53
N LEU A 600 25.53 35.04 26.22
CA LEU A 600 26.36 35.55 25.10
C LEU A 600 27.85 35.92 25.35
N GLY A 601 28.78 35.34 24.56
CA GLY A 601 30.18 35.82 24.55
C GLY A 601 31.12 35.32 23.43
N LEU A 602 31.00 35.88 22.21
CA LEU A 602 32.04 35.93 21.15
C LEU A 602 32.45 34.56 20.52
N PHE A 603 32.94 34.46 19.27
CA PHE A 603 33.65 35.42 18.42
C PHE A 603 32.98 35.75 17.07
N ARG A 604 33.44 36.86 16.46
CA ARG A 604 33.13 37.31 15.09
C ARG A 604 34.34 37.12 14.16
N SER A 605 34.06 37.23 12.86
CA SER A 605 34.94 37.58 11.70
C SER A 605 35.28 36.41 10.76
N GLY A 606 35.47 36.63 9.45
CA GLY A 606 35.36 37.87 8.66
C GLY A 606 34.09 37.97 7.80
N ALA A 607 33.94 39.06 7.01
CA ALA A 607 32.75 39.32 6.19
C ALA A 607 33.06 40.06 4.87
N CYS A 608 32.24 39.81 3.85
CA CYS A 608 31.82 40.72 2.76
C CYS A 608 30.51 40.14 2.16
N ASN A 609 29.38 40.85 2.06
CA ASN A 609 29.07 42.02 1.20
C ASN A 609 29.02 41.63 -0.29
N CYS A 610 27.95 41.84 -1.08
CA CYS A 610 26.67 42.57 -0.93
C CYS A 610 25.51 41.70 -1.49
N ALA A 611 24.31 41.58 -0.90
CA ALA A 611 23.23 42.56 -0.64
C ALA A 611 22.36 42.93 -1.86
N PHE A 612 21.06 42.56 -1.84
CA PHE A 612 19.91 43.47 -2.04
C PHE A 612 18.57 42.84 -1.53
N ALA A 613 17.49 43.64 -1.48
CA ALA A 613 16.17 43.42 -0.85
C ALA A 613 15.51 42.03 -1.10
N LYS A 614 14.87 41.35 -0.14
CA LYS A 614 13.61 41.65 0.62
C LYS A 614 12.36 41.84 -0.27
N TRP A 615 11.32 41.03 -0.05
CA TRP A 615 10.01 41.48 0.51
C TRP A 615 9.12 40.25 0.91
N ASN A 616 8.39 40.41 2.02
CA ASN A 616 7.25 39.64 2.58
C ASN A 616 7.11 38.11 2.43
N VAL A 617 7.20 37.42 3.58
CA VAL A 617 6.38 36.24 3.92
C VAL A 617 5.35 36.69 4.95
N LEU A 618 4.04 36.75 4.61
CA LEU A 618 2.95 36.95 5.59
C LEU A 618 1.54 36.73 4.99
N MET A 619 1.17 35.49 4.69
CA MET A 619 -0.22 35.05 4.52
C MET A 619 -0.33 33.54 4.85
N VAL A 620 -0.94 33.20 5.99
CA VAL A 620 -1.96 32.14 6.27
C VAL A 620 -2.19 32.16 7.78
N LEU A 621 -2.98 33.13 8.26
CA LEU A 621 -3.65 33.18 9.57
C LEU A 621 -4.55 34.43 9.52
N GLY A 622 -5.78 34.29 8.99
CA GLY A 622 -6.54 35.48 8.56
C GLY A 622 -8.03 35.28 8.24
N VAL A 623 -8.67 34.21 8.73
CA VAL A 623 -10.13 34.04 8.70
C VAL A 623 -10.57 33.51 10.07
N ASN A 624 -11.78 33.89 10.52
CA ASN A 624 -12.40 33.57 11.82
C ASN A 624 -11.92 34.35 13.06
N PHE A 625 -11.99 35.69 13.05
CA PHE A 625 -12.15 36.46 14.30
C PHE A 625 -12.88 37.81 14.10
N ALA A 626 -14.11 37.79 13.58
CA ALA A 626 -14.86 39.02 13.27
C ALA A 626 -16.40 38.89 13.35
N PHE A 627 -16.95 38.18 14.36
CA PHE A 627 -18.42 38.10 14.54
C PHE A 627 -18.88 37.92 16.01
N ALA A 628 -18.39 38.76 16.92
CA ALA A 628 -18.80 38.74 18.34
C ALA A 628 -18.64 40.10 19.06
N LEU A 629 -19.21 41.19 18.52
CA LEU A 629 -19.30 42.48 19.24
C LEU A 629 -20.28 43.48 18.56
N PHE A 630 -21.60 43.21 18.59
CA PHE A 630 -22.67 44.24 18.52
C PHE A 630 -24.10 43.63 18.57
N SER A 631 -24.60 43.29 19.77
CA SER A 631 -25.96 43.59 20.26
C SER A 631 -26.23 42.87 21.58
N GLN A 632 -27.04 43.54 22.41
CA GLN A 632 -27.46 43.29 23.79
C GLN A 632 -27.52 41.82 24.26
#